data_AF-A0AAN6NXK3-F1
#
_entry.id   AF-A0AAN6NXK3-F1
#
_cell.length_a   1.000
_cell.length_b   1.000
_cell.length_c   1.000
_cell.angle_alpha   90.00
_cell.angle_beta   90.00
_cell.angle_gamma   90.00
#
_symmetry.space_group_name_H-M   'P 1'
#
loop_
_entity.id
_entity.type
_entity.pdbx_description
1 polymer ?
#
loop_
_entity_poly.entity_id
_entity_poly.type
_entity_poly.pdbx_seq_one_letter_code
_entity_poly.pdbx_strand_id
1 'polypeptide(L)'
;MGQTDLEVLVDMGFERARAELAVKKSGGLQGALNWLEENQDKSLEELQASAASTAKADDDEEDDSSGNIPEGAKSLVCNDCGKRFKNGDLAAFHASKTQHTDFSESTEEIAPLTEEEKKQRLEELRQKLAQKRERMALVDKEEQKRNEQIKRKATKETQDLKEELARKEQIKEAAKKRQEKLDDLEAKKRIKAKIEADKAERKRKEEEAKALREGRAPAAPAAAAVAAAPAAARPAASHNEARLRLQTAKGNFMKTLAADATLFELAQQLESENGVPVASFSTTFPRKTWQAGVDFGQTLKEAGLVPSAVLIVT
;
A
#
# COMPACT_ATOMS: atom_id res chain seq x y z
N MET A 1 -11.98 48.15 18.90
CA MET A 1 -12.01 47.30 20.10
C MET A 1 -12.18 45.88 19.59
N GLY A 2 -11.12 45.06 19.64
CA GLY A 2 -11.24 43.66 19.22
C GLY A 2 -12.07 42.89 20.24
N GLN A 3 -12.90 41.95 19.79
CA GLN A 3 -13.58 41.02 20.70
C GLN A 3 -12.53 40.28 21.52
N THR A 4 -12.77 40.16 22.82
CA THR A 4 -11.89 39.40 23.70
C THR A 4 -12.10 37.90 23.47
N ASP A 5 -11.07 37.08 23.68
CA ASP A 5 -11.17 35.62 23.52
C ASP A 5 -12.32 35.02 24.37
N LEU A 6 -12.62 35.64 25.51
CA LEU A 6 -13.75 35.29 26.37
C LEU A 6 -15.10 35.58 25.71
N GLU A 7 -15.26 36.73 25.05
CA GLU A 7 -16.49 37.09 24.34
C GLU A 7 -16.71 36.14 23.15
N VAL A 8 -15.65 35.78 22.42
CA VAL A 8 -15.74 34.80 21.32
C VAL A 8 -16.22 33.43 21.83
N LEU A 9 -15.72 32.97 22.96
CA LEU A 9 -16.15 31.69 23.56
C LEU A 9 -17.60 31.74 24.07
N VAL A 10 -18.04 32.87 24.63
CA VAL A 10 -19.43 33.05 25.06
C VAL A 10 -20.37 33.11 23.84
N ASP A 11 -19.96 33.78 22.76
CA ASP A 11 -20.71 33.82 21.49
C ASP A 11 -20.80 32.44 20.82
N MET A 12 -19.79 31.57 21.02
CA MET A 12 -19.81 30.16 20.60
C MET A 12 -20.71 29.26 21.47
N GLY A 13 -21.30 29.81 22.54
CA GLY A 13 -22.25 29.10 23.40
C GLY A 13 -21.62 28.41 24.61
N PHE A 14 -20.37 28.70 24.95
CA PHE A 14 -19.76 28.18 26.18
C PHE A 14 -20.18 29.01 27.41
N GLU A 15 -20.36 28.33 28.54
CA GLU A 15 -20.72 28.98 29.80
C GLU A 15 -19.60 29.93 30.28
N ARG A 16 -19.96 31.17 30.62
CA ARG A 16 -19.00 32.26 30.92
C ARG A 16 -17.96 31.86 31.98
N ALA A 17 -18.38 31.19 33.05
CA ALA A 17 -17.47 30.75 34.11
C ALA A 17 -16.43 29.71 33.63
N ARG A 18 -16.82 28.83 32.69
CA ARG A 18 -15.94 27.81 32.12
C ARG A 18 -14.98 28.43 31.10
N ALA A 19 -15.48 29.35 30.27
CA ALA A 19 -14.69 30.11 29.32
C ALA A 19 -13.62 30.98 30.02
N GLU A 20 -13.98 31.62 31.14
CA GLU A 20 -13.03 32.36 31.96
C GLU A 20 -11.90 31.47 32.51
N LEU A 21 -12.23 30.27 32.98
CA LEU A 21 -11.23 29.32 33.49
C LEU A 21 -10.31 28.84 32.36
N ALA A 22 -10.88 28.56 31.19
CA ALA A 22 -10.16 28.12 30.01
C ALA A 22 -9.17 29.18 29.50
N VAL A 23 -9.61 30.44 29.41
CA VAL A 23 -8.76 31.56 28.98
C VAL A 23 -7.66 31.83 30.02
N LYS A 24 -7.98 31.77 31.32
CA LYS A 24 -6.98 31.92 32.40
C LYS A 24 -5.90 30.84 32.37
N LYS A 25 -6.27 29.59 32.03
CA LYS A 25 -5.36 28.44 32.06
C LYS A 25 -4.54 28.27 30.78
N SER A 26 -5.06 28.70 29.63
CA SER A 26 -4.43 28.50 28.33
C SER A 26 -3.83 29.75 27.70
N GLY A 27 -4.20 30.95 28.16
CA GLY A 27 -3.63 32.22 27.71
C GLY A 27 -3.97 32.63 26.27
N GLY A 28 -4.90 31.95 25.58
CA GLY A 28 -5.37 32.34 24.25
C GLY A 28 -6.51 31.47 23.70
N LEU A 29 -7.27 31.99 22.73
CA LEU A 29 -8.48 31.35 22.18
C LEU A 29 -8.31 29.88 21.77
N GLN A 30 -7.27 29.55 20.98
CA GLN A 30 -7.07 28.18 20.50
C GLN A 30 -6.74 27.20 21.64
N GLY A 31 -5.95 27.66 22.62
CA GLY A 31 -5.65 26.88 23.81
C GLY A 31 -6.88 26.70 24.70
N ALA A 32 -7.74 27.73 24.77
CA ALA A 32 -8.97 27.68 25.55
C ALA A 32 -9.96 26.68 24.94
N LEU A 33 -10.08 26.63 23.60
CA LEU A 33 -10.92 25.66 22.91
C LEU A 33 -10.46 24.21 23.14
N ASN A 34 -9.16 23.93 22.99
CA ASN A 34 -8.61 22.59 23.27
C ASN A 34 -8.82 22.20 24.74
N TRP A 35 -8.60 23.13 25.68
CA TRP A 35 -8.80 22.88 27.09
C TRP A 35 -10.27 22.62 27.43
N LEU A 36 -11.20 23.36 26.80
CA LEU A 36 -12.63 23.13 26.93
C LEU A 36 -13.04 21.77 26.39
N GLU A 37 -12.47 21.33 25.26
CA GLU A 37 -12.70 20.01 24.65
C GLU A 37 -12.24 18.86 25.56
N GLU A 38 -11.05 18.96 26.14
CA GLU A 38 -10.50 17.95 27.06
C GLU A 38 -11.23 17.88 28.41
N ASN A 39 -11.98 18.92 28.76
CA ASN A 39 -12.65 19.07 30.04
C ASN A 39 -14.18 19.20 29.91
N GLN A 40 -14.77 18.78 28.77
CA GLN A 40 -16.22 18.85 28.55
C GLN A 40 -17.00 18.02 29.58
N ASP A 41 -16.46 16.86 29.95
CA ASP A 41 -17.09 15.87 30.82
C ASP A 41 -17.01 16.21 32.32
N LYS A 42 -16.19 17.21 32.70
CA LYS A 42 -15.98 17.58 34.10
C LYS A 42 -16.92 18.69 34.52
N SER A 43 -17.54 18.56 35.69
CA SER A 43 -18.41 19.61 36.22
C SER A 43 -17.62 20.90 36.52
N LEU A 44 -18.28 22.05 36.45
CA LEU A 44 -17.66 23.34 36.79
C LEU A 44 -17.04 23.35 38.20
N GLU A 45 -17.69 22.69 39.15
CA GLU A 45 -17.23 22.57 40.54
C GLU A 45 -15.94 21.75 40.65
N GLU A 46 -15.80 20.67 39.87
CA GLU A 46 -14.60 19.84 39.82
C GLU A 46 -13.42 20.55 39.12
N LEU A 47 -13.72 21.37 38.12
CA LEU A 47 -12.73 22.21 37.43
C LEU A 47 -12.25 23.37 38.33
N GLN A 48 -13.14 23.96 39.11
CA GLN A 48 -12.78 24.97 40.11
C GLN A 48 -12.01 24.36 41.29
N ALA A 49 -12.40 23.18 41.76
CA ALA A 49 -11.68 22.46 42.80
C ALA A 49 -10.25 22.11 42.36
N SER A 50 -10.08 21.55 41.15
CA SER A 50 -8.74 21.24 40.62
C SER A 50 -7.90 22.49 40.35
N ALA A 51 -8.51 23.61 39.93
CA ALA A 51 -7.81 24.89 39.82
C ALA A 51 -7.37 25.43 41.18
N ALA A 52 -8.18 25.31 42.23
CA ALA A 52 -7.84 25.69 43.60
C ALA A 52 -6.75 24.78 44.21
N SER A 53 -6.73 23.49 43.88
CA SER A 53 -5.66 22.57 44.26
C SER A 53 -4.33 22.90 43.58
N THR A 54 -4.38 23.39 42.33
CA THR A 54 -3.17 23.77 41.58
C THR A 54 -2.62 25.13 42.06
N ALA A 55 -3.48 26.05 42.48
CA ALA A 55 -3.07 27.36 43.03
C ALA A 55 -2.50 27.28 44.45
N LYS A 56 -2.84 26.24 45.24
CA LYS A 56 -2.26 25.99 46.57
C LYS A 56 -0.88 25.30 46.54
N ALA A 57 -0.40 24.91 45.36
CA ALA A 57 0.90 24.23 45.21
C ALA A 57 2.05 25.18 44.84
N ASP A 58 1.79 26.49 44.69
CA ASP A 58 2.76 27.47 44.16
C ASP A 58 3.20 28.53 45.20
N ASP A 59 2.73 28.48 46.45
CA ASP A 59 3.00 29.50 47.49
C ASP A 59 3.37 28.90 48.87
N ASP A 60 3.94 27.69 48.91
CA ASP A 60 4.45 27.11 50.16
C ASP A 60 5.67 26.19 49.84
N GLU A 61 6.77 26.82 49.40
CA GLU A 61 8.10 26.23 49.50
C GLU A 61 8.84 26.85 50.70
N GLU A 62 8.27 26.68 51.89
CA GLU A 62 9.06 26.63 53.13
C GLU A 62 9.15 25.17 53.58
N ASP A 63 10.40 24.71 53.65
CA ASP A 63 10.94 23.60 54.43
C ASP A 63 9.96 22.88 55.40
N ASP A 64 9.10 21.99 54.89
CA ASP A 64 8.48 20.96 55.72
C ASP A 64 9.10 19.59 55.40
N SER A 65 10.22 19.34 56.07
CA SER A 65 10.82 18.03 56.23
C SER A 65 9.96 17.15 57.15
N SER A 66 8.69 16.88 56.80
CA SER A 66 7.84 15.91 57.51
C SER A 66 6.81 15.25 56.58
N GLY A 67 7.29 14.71 55.45
CA GLY A 67 6.51 13.81 54.59
C GLY A 67 6.26 12.45 55.24
N ASN A 68 5.11 12.32 55.91
CA ASN A 68 4.40 11.12 56.36
C ASN A 68 5.30 9.87 56.55
N ILE A 69 6.13 9.92 57.58
CA ILE A 69 6.80 8.74 58.10
C ILE A 69 5.89 8.16 59.19
N PRO A 70 5.54 6.86 59.19
CA PRO A 70 4.83 6.26 60.32
C PRO A 70 5.60 6.56 61.61
N GLU A 71 4.87 7.02 62.65
CA GLU A 71 5.43 7.52 63.92
C GLU A 71 6.46 6.52 64.49
N GLY A 72 7.75 6.79 64.27
CA GLY A 72 8.86 5.98 64.81
C GLY A 72 10.02 5.68 63.85
N ALA A 73 9.81 5.73 62.54
CA ALA A 73 10.88 5.48 61.57
C ALA A 73 11.61 6.79 61.17
N LYS A 74 12.91 6.72 60.89
CA LYS A 74 13.72 7.88 60.44
C LYS A 74 14.16 7.75 58.97
N SER A 75 14.05 6.56 58.39
CA SER A 75 14.20 6.27 56.96
C SER A 75 13.53 4.94 56.60
N LEU A 76 13.12 4.78 55.35
CA LEU A 76 12.48 3.57 54.83
C LEU A 76 13.43 2.81 53.90
N VAL A 77 13.59 1.50 54.05
CA VAL A 77 14.52 0.68 53.27
C VAL A 77 13.75 -0.31 52.41
N CYS A 78 13.98 -0.31 51.10
CA CYS A 78 13.43 -1.35 50.24
C CYS A 78 14.21 -2.66 50.45
N ASN A 79 13.52 -3.73 50.84
CA ASN A 79 14.14 -5.03 51.08
C ASN A 79 14.58 -5.72 49.77
N ASP A 80 13.95 -5.39 48.65
CA ASP A 80 14.25 -5.98 47.33
C ASP A 80 15.57 -5.46 46.73
N CYS A 81 15.94 -4.21 47.03
CA CYS A 81 17.12 -3.57 46.43
C CYS A 81 18.05 -2.88 47.43
N GLY A 82 17.74 -2.90 48.72
CA GLY A 82 18.54 -2.33 49.80
C GLY A 82 18.62 -0.79 49.80
N LYS A 83 17.87 -0.09 48.94
CA LYS A 83 17.89 1.37 48.86
C LYS A 83 17.14 1.99 50.03
N ARG A 84 17.75 3.00 50.64
CA ARG A 84 17.21 3.75 51.76
C ARG A 84 16.62 5.07 51.28
N PHE A 85 15.43 5.39 51.77
CA PHE A 85 14.65 6.56 51.42
C PHE A 85 14.46 7.44 52.64
N LYS A 86 14.59 8.76 52.43
CA LYS A 86 14.43 9.75 53.49
C LYS A 86 12.98 9.91 53.92
N ASN A 87 12.05 9.92 52.95
CA ASN A 87 10.63 10.16 53.16
C ASN A 87 9.78 9.10 52.46
N GLY A 88 8.52 8.95 52.88
CA GLY A 88 7.55 8.03 52.27
C GLY A 88 7.30 8.27 50.77
N ASP A 89 7.32 9.53 50.33
CA ASP A 89 7.06 9.88 48.91
C ASP A 89 8.17 9.38 47.96
N LEU A 90 9.42 9.40 48.42
CA LEU A 90 10.55 8.86 47.66
C LEU A 90 10.49 7.33 47.57
N ALA A 91 9.99 6.67 48.62
CA ALA A 91 9.72 5.24 48.61
C ALA A 91 8.57 4.88 47.65
N ALA A 92 7.48 5.67 47.64
CA ALA A 92 6.38 5.51 46.70
C ALA A 92 6.81 5.72 45.23
N PHE A 93 7.65 6.71 44.94
CA PHE A 93 8.21 6.92 43.59
C PHE A 93 9.17 5.79 43.18
N HIS A 94 9.91 5.22 44.13
CA HIS A 94 10.70 4.03 43.88
C HIS A 94 9.81 2.83 43.55
N ALA A 95 8.74 2.63 44.34
CA ALA A 95 7.75 1.59 44.10
C ALA A 95 7.08 1.73 42.72
N SER A 96 6.71 2.94 42.29
CA SER A 96 6.10 3.13 40.97
C SER A 96 7.05 2.86 39.80
N LYS A 97 8.34 3.18 39.98
CA LYS A 97 9.35 3.07 38.92
C LYS A 97 9.96 1.69 38.79
N THR A 98 10.16 1.00 39.92
CA THR A 98 10.83 -0.31 39.96
C THR A 98 9.91 -1.43 40.40
N GLN A 99 8.65 -1.15 40.74
CA GLN A 99 7.65 -2.12 41.19
C GLN A 99 8.05 -2.89 42.45
N HIS A 100 8.89 -2.29 43.30
CA HIS A 100 9.25 -2.86 44.60
C HIS A 100 8.27 -2.37 45.67
N THR A 101 7.66 -3.29 46.41
CA THR A 101 6.61 -2.99 47.40
C THR A 101 7.06 -3.26 48.84
N ASP A 102 8.18 -3.94 49.03
CA ASP A 102 8.59 -4.42 50.34
C ASP A 102 9.55 -3.42 50.99
N PHE A 103 9.04 -2.67 51.95
CA PHE A 103 9.79 -1.65 52.67
C PHE A 103 9.86 -1.95 54.18
N SER A 104 11.06 -1.85 54.77
CA SER A 104 11.31 -1.95 56.21
C SER A 104 11.67 -0.58 56.79
N GLU A 105 11.19 -0.32 58.00
CA GLU A 105 11.48 0.91 58.74
C GLU A 105 12.88 0.81 59.38
N SER A 106 13.76 1.79 59.10
CA SER A 106 15.09 1.88 59.72
C SER A 106 15.26 3.19 60.49
N THR A 107 15.94 3.13 61.63
CA THR A 107 16.14 4.27 62.55
C THR A 107 17.40 5.08 62.24
N GLU A 108 18.06 4.82 61.12
CA GLU A 108 19.32 5.50 60.74
C GLU A 108 19.01 6.74 59.90
N GLU A 109 19.39 7.91 60.41
CA GLU A 109 19.29 9.20 59.71
C GLU A 109 20.29 9.23 58.57
N ILE A 110 19.79 9.33 57.33
CA ILE A 110 20.66 9.49 56.16
C ILE A 110 21.23 10.91 56.21
N ALA A 111 22.53 11.02 56.50
CA ALA A 111 23.24 12.30 56.53
C ALA A 111 22.87 13.17 55.30
N PRO A 112 22.50 14.45 55.50
CA PRO A 112 22.25 15.36 54.39
C PRO A 112 23.54 15.48 53.56
N LEU A 113 23.43 15.32 52.23
CA LEU A 113 24.56 15.56 51.32
C LEU A 113 25.22 16.90 51.68
N THR A 114 26.55 16.90 51.71
CA THR A 114 27.32 18.12 51.95
C THR A 114 27.05 19.14 50.85
N GLU A 115 27.19 20.43 51.15
CA GLU A 115 26.86 21.50 50.18
C GLU A 115 27.67 21.39 48.87
N GLU A 116 28.87 20.80 48.93
CA GLU A 116 29.74 20.55 47.79
C GLU A 116 29.21 19.42 46.89
N GLU A 117 28.74 18.32 47.48
CA GLU A 117 28.15 17.19 46.75
C GLU A 117 26.80 17.56 46.11
N LYS A 118 26.01 18.43 46.77
CA LYS A 118 24.78 18.97 46.17
C LYS A 118 25.08 19.83 44.94
N LYS A 119 26.11 20.67 44.98
CA LYS A 119 26.54 21.49 43.84
C LYS A 119 27.03 20.63 42.67
N GLN A 120 27.87 19.64 42.94
CA GLN A 120 28.35 18.70 41.91
C GLN A 120 27.20 17.93 41.27
N ARG A 121 26.23 17.46 42.06
CA ARG A 121 25.06 16.74 41.53
C ARG A 121 24.13 17.64 40.71
N LEU A 122 24.00 18.92 41.06
CA LEU A 122 23.27 19.90 40.26
C LEU A 122 24.00 20.21 38.94
N GLU A 123 25.33 20.32 38.96
CA GLU A 123 26.13 20.51 37.75
C GLU A 123 26.06 19.30 36.83
N GLU A 124 26.14 18.08 37.38
CA GLU A 124 25.98 16.84 36.61
C GLU A 124 24.58 16.74 35.98
N LEU A 125 23.53 17.13 36.71
CA LEU A 125 22.16 17.17 36.18
C LEU A 125 22.01 18.24 35.08
N ARG A 126 22.62 19.42 35.25
CA ARG A 126 22.64 20.47 34.21
C ARG A 126 23.38 20.00 32.96
N GLN A 127 24.51 19.32 33.11
CA GLN A 127 25.26 18.73 32.00
C GLN A 127 24.45 17.64 31.29
N LYS A 128 23.79 16.74 32.03
CA LYS A 128 22.89 15.72 31.45
C LYS A 128 21.72 16.33 30.70
N LEU A 129 21.12 17.42 31.20
CA LEU A 129 20.06 18.14 30.50
C LEU A 129 20.58 18.85 29.26
N ALA A 130 21.76 19.46 29.31
CA ALA A 130 22.40 20.08 28.16
C ALA A 130 22.69 19.04 27.06
N GLN A 131 23.30 17.90 27.41
CA GLN A 131 23.53 16.78 26.49
C GLN A 131 22.24 16.24 25.89
N LYS A 132 21.16 16.12 26.69
CA LYS A 132 19.85 15.70 26.19
C LYS A 132 19.28 16.74 25.21
N ARG A 133 19.37 18.03 25.51
CA ARG A 133 18.93 19.11 24.60
C ARG A 133 19.70 19.11 23.29
N GLU A 134 21.02 18.95 23.35
CA GLU A 134 21.86 18.85 22.15
C GLU A 134 21.51 17.63 21.30
N ARG A 135 21.32 16.46 21.93
CA ARG A 135 20.89 15.25 21.23
C ARG A 135 19.53 15.42 20.57
N MET A 136 18.56 16.00 21.28
CA MET A 136 17.24 16.30 20.71
C MET A 136 17.35 17.28 19.54
N ALA A 137 18.13 18.35 19.68
CA ALA A 137 18.33 19.32 18.60
C ALA A 137 18.99 18.71 17.34
N LEU A 138 19.85 17.70 17.49
CA LEU A 138 20.42 16.97 16.34
C LEU A 138 19.36 16.07 15.68
N VAL A 139 18.58 15.33 16.46
CA VAL A 139 17.48 14.50 15.95
C VAL A 139 16.45 15.36 15.22
N ASP A 140 16.04 16.48 15.81
CA ASP A 140 15.06 17.39 15.20
C ASP A 140 15.59 17.97 13.88
N LYS A 141 16.88 18.32 13.80
CA LYS A 141 17.51 18.78 12.55
C LYS A 141 17.53 17.69 11.48
N GLU A 142 17.79 16.44 11.83
CA GLU A 142 17.76 15.32 10.89
C GLU A 142 16.33 15.03 10.43
N GLU A 143 15.36 15.07 11.34
CA GLU A 143 13.95 14.87 11.02
C GLU A 143 13.42 15.98 10.12
N GLN A 144 13.77 17.25 10.40
CA GLN A 144 13.44 18.37 9.51
C GLN A 144 14.01 18.18 8.10
N LYS A 145 15.27 17.75 7.97
CA LYS A 145 15.87 17.43 6.66
C LYS A 145 15.14 16.29 5.95
N ARG A 146 14.75 15.23 6.68
CA ARG A 146 13.98 14.11 6.11
C ARG A 146 12.60 14.57 5.66
N ASN A 147 11.91 15.35 6.46
CA ASN A 147 10.59 15.91 6.14
C ASN A 147 10.65 16.84 4.92
N GLU A 148 11.70 17.66 4.81
CA GLU A 148 11.91 18.49 3.62
C GLU A 148 12.19 17.65 2.37
N GLN A 149 13.01 16.59 2.49
CA GLN A 149 13.25 15.66 1.38
C GLN A 149 11.98 14.93 0.94
N ILE A 150 11.13 14.50 1.88
CA ILE A 150 9.83 13.89 1.58
C ILE A 150 8.95 14.88 0.81
N LYS A 151 8.87 16.14 1.26
CA LYS A 151 8.11 17.18 0.54
C LYS A 151 8.63 17.39 -0.87
N ARG A 152 9.95 17.51 -1.05
CA ARG A 152 10.58 17.67 -2.38
C ARG A 152 10.32 16.47 -3.29
N LYS A 153 10.44 15.25 -2.76
CA LYS A 153 10.16 14.00 -3.51
C LYS A 153 8.68 13.92 -3.90
N ALA A 154 7.78 14.16 -2.96
CA ALA A 154 6.34 14.15 -3.22
C ALA A 154 5.96 15.19 -4.30
N THR A 155 6.49 16.41 -4.23
CA THR A 155 6.24 17.41 -5.29
C THR A 155 6.77 16.96 -6.64
N LYS A 156 7.96 16.35 -6.69
CA LYS A 156 8.55 15.85 -7.93
C LYS A 156 7.73 14.68 -8.50
N GLU A 157 7.37 13.70 -7.68
CA GLU A 157 6.53 12.57 -8.07
C GLU A 157 5.17 13.03 -8.59
N THR A 158 4.54 14.05 -7.97
CA THR A 158 3.29 14.60 -8.51
C THR A 158 3.44 15.30 -9.86
N GLN A 159 4.60 15.91 -10.13
CA GLN A 159 4.89 16.51 -11.43
C GLN A 159 5.17 15.43 -12.48
N ASP A 160 6.02 14.47 -12.15
CA ASP A 160 6.36 13.34 -13.02
C ASP A 160 5.10 12.54 -13.39
N LEU A 161 4.20 12.27 -12.43
CA LEU A 161 2.92 11.59 -12.70
C LEU A 161 2.01 12.39 -13.65
N LYS A 162 1.96 13.73 -13.51
CA LYS A 162 1.19 14.58 -14.43
C LYS A 162 1.79 14.57 -15.83
N GLU A 163 3.11 14.66 -15.95
CA GLU A 163 3.79 14.59 -17.25
C GLU A 163 3.59 13.23 -17.92
N GLU A 164 3.70 12.13 -17.17
CA GLU A 164 3.45 10.79 -17.68
C GLU A 164 2.02 10.60 -18.16
N LEU A 165 1.05 11.12 -17.41
CA LEU A 165 -0.36 11.07 -17.79
C LEU A 165 -0.57 11.84 -19.10
N ALA A 166 -0.06 13.06 -19.20
CA ALA A 166 -0.13 13.87 -20.42
C ALA A 166 0.55 13.19 -21.62
N ARG A 167 1.73 12.57 -21.43
CA ARG A 167 2.42 11.81 -22.48
C ARG A 167 1.60 10.58 -22.91
N LYS A 168 1.02 9.84 -21.96
CA LYS A 168 0.16 8.68 -22.26
C LYS A 168 -1.09 9.11 -23.04
N GLU A 169 -1.69 10.25 -22.71
CA GLU A 169 -2.84 10.80 -23.44
C GLU A 169 -2.46 11.18 -24.88
N GLN A 170 -1.33 11.87 -25.07
CA GLN A 170 -0.84 12.24 -26.41
C GLN A 170 -0.53 11.00 -27.26
N ILE A 171 0.09 9.97 -26.68
CA ILE A 171 0.36 8.70 -27.38
C ILE A 171 -0.97 8.01 -27.76
N LYS A 172 -1.95 7.97 -26.84
CA LYS A 172 -3.27 7.39 -27.10
C LYS A 172 -4.00 8.15 -28.20
N GLU A 173 -3.97 9.48 -28.21
CA GLU A 173 -4.59 10.29 -29.24
C GLU A 173 -3.91 10.08 -30.60
N ALA A 174 -2.57 10.07 -30.64
CA ALA A 174 -1.82 9.78 -31.86
C ALA A 174 -2.09 8.35 -32.38
N ALA A 175 -2.23 7.37 -31.50
CA ALA A 175 -2.58 6.00 -31.85
C ALA A 175 -4.00 5.89 -32.40
N LYS A 176 -4.99 6.52 -31.74
CA LYS A 176 -6.38 6.59 -32.24
C LYS A 176 -6.45 7.23 -33.62
N LYS A 177 -5.77 8.36 -33.82
CA LYS A 177 -5.71 9.03 -35.13
C LYS A 177 -5.04 8.18 -36.21
N ARG A 178 -4.09 7.32 -35.85
CA ARG A 178 -3.50 6.35 -36.79
C ARG A 178 -4.48 5.22 -37.10
N GLN A 179 -5.19 4.71 -36.10
CA GLN A 179 -6.22 3.68 -36.28
C GLN A 179 -7.37 4.20 -37.15
N GLU A 180 -7.94 5.38 -36.85
CA GLU A 180 -9.00 5.99 -37.67
C GLU A 180 -8.57 6.15 -39.14
N LYS A 181 -7.32 6.57 -39.40
CA LYS A 181 -6.79 6.63 -40.77
C LYS A 181 -6.69 5.27 -41.44
N LEU A 182 -6.30 4.22 -40.71
CA LEU A 182 -6.22 2.87 -41.25
C LEU A 182 -7.62 2.32 -41.53
N ASP A 183 -8.55 2.50 -40.60
CA ASP A 183 -9.95 2.09 -40.72
C ASP A 183 -10.63 2.80 -41.90
N ASP A 184 -10.37 4.09 -42.11
CA ASP A 184 -10.84 4.85 -43.28
C ASP A 184 -10.29 4.29 -44.60
N LEU A 185 -9.01 3.92 -44.62
CA LEU A 185 -8.37 3.31 -45.79
C LEU A 185 -8.95 1.92 -46.06
N GLU A 186 -9.19 1.13 -45.02
CA GLU A 186 -9.81 -0.19 -45.13
C GLU A 186 -11.27 -0.09 -45.56
N ALA A 187 -12.05 0.86 -45.03
CA ALA A 187 -13.41 1.13 -45.45
C ALA A 187 -13.45 1.51 -46.93
N LYS A 188 -12.55 2.39 -47.39
CA LYS A 188 -12.41 2.73 -48.80
C LYS A 188 -12.03 1.53 -49.65
N LYS A 189 -11.12 0.66 -49.19
CA LYS A 189 -10.75 -0.59 -49.89
C LYS A 189 -11.95 -1.54 -49.99
N ARG A 190 -12.72 -1.72 -48.91
CA ARG A 190 -13.93 -2.56 -48.89
C ARG A 190 -14.99 -2.04 -49.85
N ILE A 191 -15.22 -0.72 -49.88
CA ILE A 191 -16.17 -0.12 -50.84
C ILE A 191 -15.68 -0.32 -52.27
N LYS A 192 -14.41 -0.09 -52.56
CA LYS A 192 -13.82 -0.35 -53.88
C LYS A 192 -13.96 -1.81 -54.30
N ALA A 193 -13.67 -2.76 -53.41
CA ALA A 193 -13.82 -4.18 -53.69
C ALA A 193 -15.28 -4.58 -53.97
N LYS A 194 -16.26 -3.99 -53.27
CA LYS A 194 -17.68 -4.19 -53.55
C LYS A 194 -18.07 -3.66 -54.93
N ILE A 195 -17.58 -2.47 -55.30
CA ILE A 195 -17.84 -1.87 -56.62
C ILE A 195 -17.18 -2.72 -57.73
N GLU A 196 -15.98 -3.22 -57.50
CA GLU A 196 -15.28 -4.10 -58.46
C GLU A 196 -15.99 -5.44 -58.62
N ALA A 197 -16.44 -6.06 -57.53
CA ALA A 197 -17.22 -7.29 -57.55
C ALA A 197 -18.54 -7.12 -58.30
N ASP A 198 -19.30 -6.05 -58.02
CA ASP A 198 -20.55 -5.73 -58.73
C ASP A 198 -20.30 -5.46 -60.22
N LYS A 199 -19.24 -4.72 -60.56
CA LYS A 199 -18.84 -4.48 -61.96
C LYS A 199 -18.43 -5.76 -62.67
N ALA A 200 -17.69 -6.65 -62.00
CA ALA A 200 -17.29 -7.93 -62.55
C ALA A 200 -18.51 -8.86 -62.74
N GLU A 201 -19.46 -8.86 -61.80
CA GLU A 201 -20.69 -9.63 -61.94
C GLU A 201 -21.56 -9.12 -63.10
N ARG A 202 -21.69 -7.80 -63.26
CA ARG A 202 -22.40 -7.23 -64.42
C ARG A 202 -21.73 -7.60 -65.74
N LYS A 203 -20.40 -7.47 -65.83
CA LYS A 203 -19.65 -7.91 -67.01
C LYS A 203 -19.84 -9.40 -67.29
N ARG A 204 -19.77 -10.25 -66.26
CA ARG A 204 -19.98 -11.70 -66.40
C ARG A 204 -21.38 -12.00 -66.93
N LYS A 205 -22.42 -11.34 -66.41
CA LYS A 205 -23.81 -11.49 -66.89
C LYS A 205 -23.98 -10.98 -68.33
N GLU A 206 -23.35 -9.87 -68.69
CA GLU A 206 -23.37 -9.34 -70.06
C GLU A 206 -22.64 -10.26 -71.05
N GLU A 207 -21.49 -10.82 -70.66
CA GLU A 207 -20.73 -11.80 -71.44
C GLU A 207 -21.49 -13.12 -71.58
N GLU A 208 -22.11 -13.62 -70.50
CA GLU A 208 -22.99 -14.79 -70.52
C GLU A 208 -24.18 -14.56 -71.46
N ALA A 209 -24.84 -13.40 -71.39
CA ALA A 209 -25.97 -13.06 -72.27
C ALA A 209 -25.54 -12.91 -73.75
N LYS A 210 -24.35 -12.33 -74.00
CA LYS A 210 -23.79 -12.20 -75.35
C LYS A 210 -23.39 -13.57 -75.92
N ALA A 211 -22.78 -14.44 -75.12
CA ALA A 211 -22.44 -15.81 -75.52
C ALA A 211 -23.70 -16.63 -75.87
N LEU A 212 -24.76 -16.50 -75.07
CA LEU A 212 -26.07 -17.12 -75.35
C LEU A 212 -26.69 -16.59 -76.66
N ARG A 213 -26.52 -15.29 -76.96
CA ARG A 213 -27.06 -14.66 -78.19
C ARG A 213 -26.25 -15.02 -79.45
N GLU A 214 -24.94 -15.18 -79.33
CA GLU A 214 -24.05 -15.58 -80.44
C GLU A 214 -24.05 -17.10 -80.69
N GLY A 215 -24.88 -17.87 -79.99
CA GLY A 215 -24.98 -19.32 -80.14
C GLY A 215 -23.70 -20.06 -79.73
N ARG A 216 -22.78 -19.39 -79.03
CA ARG A 216 -21.57 -20.00 -78.49
C ARG A 216 -21.95 -20.69 -77.18
N ALA A 217 -22.15 -21.99 -77.25
CA ALA A 217 -22.36 -22.83 -76.08
C ALA A 217 -21.30 -22.52 -75.01
N PRO A 218 -21.67 -22.43 -73.72
CA PRO A 218 -20.68 -22.25 -72.66
C PRO A 218 -19.70 -23.42 -72.76
N ALA A 219 -18.45 -23.12 -73.08
CA ALA A 219 -17.40 -24.10 -72.99
C ALA A 219 -17.35 -24.54 -71.53
N ALA A 220 -17.81 -25.77 -71.28
CA ALA A 220 -17.56 -26.45 -70.02
C ALA A 220 -16.06 -26.32 -69.72
N PRO A 221 -15.66 -26.00 -68.47
CA PRO A 221 -14.25 -25.99 -68.13
C PRO A 221 -13.69 -27.36 -68.47
N ALA A 222 -12.85 -27.40 -69.50
CA ALA A 222 -12.08 -28.59 -69.84
C ALA A 222 -11.25 -28.93 -68.60
N ALA A 223 -11.51 -30.11 -68.04
CA ALA A 223 -10.67 -30.71 -67.04
C ALA A 223 -9.25 -30.85 -67.63
N ALA A 224 -8.39 -29.90 -67.30
CA ALA A 224 -6.98 -29.98 -67.62
C ALA A 224 -6.38 -31.12 -66.81
N ALA A 225 -5.74 -32.04 -67.53
CA ALA A 225 -5.04 -33.18 -67.00
C ALA A 225 -4.03 -32.79 -65.91
N VAL A 226 -4.01 -33.61 -64.87
CA VAL A 226 -3.12 -33.52 -63.72
C VAL A 226 -1.70 -33.83 -64.19
N ALA A 227 -0.89 -32.80 -64.39
CA ALA A 227 0.56 -32.93 -64.52
C ALA A 227 1.18 -32.80 -63.11
N ALA A 228 1.87 -33.85 -62.68
CA ALA A 228 2.61 -33.88 -61.42
C ALA A 228 3.75 -32.85 -61.45
N ALA A 229 3.58 -31.78 -60.68
CA ALA A 229 4.64 -30.84 -60.32
C ALA A 229 5.25 -31.27 -58.97
N PRO A 230 6.56 -31.02 -58.76
CA PRO A 230 7.31 -31.58 -57.65
C PRO A 230 6.78 -31.09 -56.30
N ALA A 231 6.93 -31.94 -55.29
CA ALA A 231 6.45 -31.72 -53.92
C ALA A 231 6.83 -30.32 -53.40
N ALA A 232 5.84 -29.43 -53.42
CA ALA A 232 5.90 -28.19 -52.67
C ALA A 232 5.99 -28.52 -51.19
N ALA A 233 7.01 -27.97 -50.52
CA ALA A 233 7.10 -27.99 -49.08
C ALA A 233 5.76 -27.55 -48.49
N ARG A 234 5.20 -28.38 -47.60
CA ARG A 234 3.96 -28.07 -46.89
C ARG A 234 4.07 -26.66 -46.31
N PRO A 235 3.13 -25.74 -46.62
CA PRO A 235 3.09 -24.48 -45.92
C PRO A 235 2.95 -24.79 -44.43
N ALA A 236 3.78 -24.18 -43.60
CA ALA A 236 3.64 -24.24 -42.15
C ALA A 236 2.24 -23.68 -41.82
N ALA A 237 1.27 -24.56 -41.60
CA ALA A 237 -0.04 -24.16 -41.17
C ALA A 237 0.12 -23.52 -39.79
N SER A 238 -0.15 -22.22 -39.71
CA SER A 238 -0.23 -21.48 -38.45
C SER A 238 -1.47 -21.99 -37.71
N HIS A 239 -1.31 -23.05 -36.94
CA HIS A 239 -2.38 -23.58 -36.12
C HIS A 239 -2.59 -22.61 -34.94
N ASN A 240 -3.74 -21.95 -34.92
CA ASN A 240 -4.13 -21.06 -33.82
C ASN A 240 -4.71 -21.83 -32.63
N GLU A 241 -4.78 -23.15 -32.71
CA GLU A 241 -5.29 -24.05 -31.68
C GLU A 241 -4.26 -25.16 -31.41
N ALA A 242 -4.17 -25.57 -30.14
CA ALA A 242 -3.34 -26.66 -29.66
C ALA A 242 -4.22 -27.78 -29.09
N ARG A 243 -4.06 -29.00 -29.60
CA ARG A 243 -4.71 -30.20 -29.07
C ARG A 243 -3.78 -30.94 -28.13
N LEU A 244 -4.10 -30.91 -26.83
CA LEU A 244 -3.28 -31.46 -25.76
C LEU A 244 -3.89 -32.76 -25.24
N ARG A 245 -3.06 -33.81 -25.13
CA ARG A 245 -3.37 -35.03 -24.39
C ARG A 245 -2.64 -35.01 -23.06
N LEU A 246 -3.39 -34.93 -21.97
CA LEU A 246 -2.90 -34.75 -20.60
C LEU A 246 -2.99 -36.09 -19.88
N GLN A 247 -1.86 -36.67 -19.50
CA GLN A 247 -1.79 -37.91 -18.73
C GLN A 247 -1.70 -37.53 -17.26
N THR A 248 -2.78 -37.77 -16.52
CA THR A 248 -2.88 -37.48 -15.08
C THR A 248 -2.98 -38.79 -14.29
N ALA A 249 -2.80 -38.73 -12.97
CA ALA A 249 -2.97 -39.90 -12.10
C ALA A 249 -4.39 -40.52 -12.16
N LYS A 250 -5.40 -39.74 -12.56
CA LYS A 250 -6.80 -40.17 -12.69
C LYS A 250 -7.16 -40.68 -14.08
N GLY A 251 -6.26 -40.53 -15.07
CA GLY A 251 -6.49 -40.95 -16.44
C GLY A 251 -6.00 -39.94 -17.48
N ASN A 252 -6.32 -40.22 -18.74
CA ASN A 252 -5.94 -39.37 -19.87
C ASN A 252 -7.08 -38.41 -20.22
N PHE A 253 -6.79 -37.11 -20.32
CA PHE A 253 -7.72 -36.07 -20.76
C PHE A 253 -7.27 -35.49 -22.11
N MET A 254 -8.22 -35.07 -22.94
CA MET A 254 -7.95 -34.34 -24.17
C MET A 254 -8.57 -32.95 -24.08
N LYS A 255 -7.76 -31.92 -24.35
CA LYS A 255 -8.19 -30.51 -24.36
C LYS A 255 -7.74 -29.84 -25.64
N THR A 256 -8.58 -28.95 -26.15
CA THR A 256 -8.24 -28.07 -27.27
C THR A 256 -8.26 -26.65 -26.75
N LEU A 257 -7.13 -25.96 -26.84
CA LEU A 257 -6.96 -24.60 -26.34
C LEU A 257 -6.44 -23.69 -27.43
N ALA A 258 -6.69 -22.40 -27.29
CA ALA A 258 -6.12 -21.40 -28.17
C ALA A 258 -4.60 -21.36 -27.98
N ALA A 259 -3.86 -21.11 -29.05
CA ALA A 259 -2.41 -21.24 -29.05
C ALA A 259 -1.71 -20.12 -28.22
N ASP A 260 -2.42 -19.04 -27.93
CA ASP A 260 -2.07 -17.94 -27.01
C ASP A 260 -2.46 -18.20 -25.54
N ALA A 261 -3.20 -19.29 -25.25
CA ALA A 261 -3.50 -19.68 -23.88
C ALA A 261 -2.23 -20.01 -23.10
N THR A 262 -2.26 -19.80 -21.79
CA THR A 262 -1.09 -20.04 -20.91
C THR A 262 -1.13 -21.42 -20.29
N LEU A 263 0.04 -21.94 -19.90
CA LEU A 263 0.15 -23.17 -19.12
C LEU A 263 -0.58 -23.07 -17.77
N PHE A 264 -0.72 -21.86 -17.23
CA PHE A 264 -1.51 -21.58 -16.03
C PHE A 264 -3.00 -21.82 -16.23
N GLU A 265 -3.59 -21.33 -17.33
CA GLU A 265 -5.00 -21.59 -17.66
C GLU A 265 -5.29 -23.08 -17.84
N LEU A 266 -4.36 -23.81 -18.48
CA LEU A 266 -4.42 -25.26 -18.58
C LEU A 266 -4.38 -25.95 -17.21
N ALA A 267 -3.53 -25.48 -16.30
CA ALA A 267 -3.44 -25.99 -14.93
C ALA A 267 -4.75 -25.75 -14.17
N GLN A 268 -5.33 -24.55 -14.24
CA GLN A 268 -6.61 -24.25 -13.60
C GLN A 268 -7.77 -25.10 -14.13
N GLN A 269 -7.82 -25.33 -15.45
CA GLN A 269 -8.82 -26.21 -16.04
C GLN A 269 -8.66 -27.64 -15.54
N LEU A 270 -7.43 -28.14 -15.45
CA LEU A 270 -7.16 -29.46 -14.90
C LEU A 270 -7.46 -29.56 -13.41
N GLU A 271 -7.23 -28.51 -12.63
CA GLU A 271 -7.58 -28.44 -11.21
C GLU A 271 -9.09 -28.50 -11.00
N SER A 272 -9.87 -27.81 -11.84
CA SER A 272 -11.33 -27.84 -11.77
C SER A 272 -11.91 -29.23 -12.09
N GLU A 273 -11.24 -30.02 -12.94
CA GLU A 273 -11.72 -31.34 -13.37
C GLU A 273 -11.16 -32.49 -12.52
N ASN A 274 -9.90 -32.39 -12.10
CA ASN A 274 -9.21 -33.42 -11.33
C ASN A 274 -9.21 -33.17 -9.83
N GLY A 275 -9.52 -31.95 -9.36
CA GLY A 275 -9.54 -31.59 -7.94
C GLY A 275 -8.19 -31.72 -7.23
N VAL A 276 -7.08 -31.76 -7.98
CA VAL A 276 -5.71 -31.84 -7.46
C VAL A 276 -4.89 -30.73 -8.12
N PRO A 277 -4.14 -29.93 -7.34
CA PRO A 277 -3.27 -28.88 -7.88
C PRO A 277 -2.18 -29.49 -8.77
N VAL A 278 -1.96 -28.89 -9.93
CA VAL A 278 -0.94 -29.37 -10.88
C VAL A 278 0.43 -28.82 -10.48
N ALA A 279 1.39 -29.69 -10.14
CA ALA A 279 2.73 -29.27 -9.73
C ALA A 279 3.66 -29.05 -10.93
N SER A 280 3.56 -29.89 -11.96
CA SER A 280 4.37 -29.76 -13.17
C SER A 280 3.76 -30.41 -14.41
N PHE A 281 4.14 -29.89 -15.58
CA PHE A 281 3.89 -30.50 -16.88
C PHE A 281 5.20 -31.04 -17.46
N SER A 282 5.16 -32.18 -18.13
CA SER A 282 6.33 -32.70 -18.84
C SER A 282 6.01 -33.38 -20.16
N THR A 283 6.85 -33.21 -21.19
CA THR A 283 6.76 -33.96 -22.46
C THR A 283 7.61 -35.22 -22.43
N THR A 284 7.24 -36.22 -23.24
CA THR A 284 8.02 -37.47 -23.38
C THR A 284 9.23 -37.29 -24.30
N PHE A 285 9.08 -36.64 -25.46
CA PHE A 285 10.19 -36.38 -26.39
C PHE A 285 9.96 -35.14 -27.27
N PRO A 286 10.91 -34.20 -27.34
CA PRO A 286 12.05 -34.02 -26.42
C PRO A 286 11.53 -33.74 -25.01
N ARG A 287 12.18 -34.29 -23.98
CA ARG A 287 11.75 -34.14 -22.59
C ARG A 287 11.96 -32.70 -22.13
N LYS A 288 10.86 -31.96 -21.97
CA LYS A 288 10.80 -30.62 -21.39
C LYS A 288 9.88 -30.68 -20.18
N THR A 289 10.23 -29.96 -19.12
CA THR A 289 9.49 -29.92 -17.86
C THR A 289 9.21 -28.47 -17.52
N TRP A 290 7.95 -28.15 -17.22
CA TRP A 290 7.51 -26.83 -16.78
C TRP A 290 6.97 -26.94 -15.36
N GLN A 291 7.48 -26.09 -14.46
CA GLN A 291 7.11 -26.12 -13.03
C GLN A 291 6.14 -24.99 -12.68
N ALA A 292 5.22 -25.28 -11.75
CA ALA A 292 4.30 -24.29 -11.20
C ALA A 292 5.07 -23.11 -10.58
N GLY A 293 4.66 -21.89 -10.93
CA GLY A 293 5.25 -20.65 -10.41
C GLY A 293 6.41 -20.04 -11.22
N VAL A 294 7.16 -20.84 -11.99
CA VAL A 294 8.27 -20.35 -12.82
C VAL A 294 7.89 -20.27 -14.29
N ASP A 295 7.29 -21.35 -14.81
CA ASP A 295 7.10 -21.51 -16.26
C ASP A 295 5.64 -21.37 -16.71
N PHE A 296 4.70 -21.31 -15.77
CA PHE A 296 3.26 -21.35 -16.07
C PHE A 296 2.75 -20.07 -16.77
N GLY A 297 3.55 -19.01 -16.82
CA GLY A 297 3.28 -17.80 -17.61
C GLY A 297 3.56 -17.96 -19.11
N GLN A 298 4.21 -19.04 -19.55
CA GLN A 298 4.47 -19.28 -20.97
C GLN A 298 3.18 -19.66 -21.71
N THR A 299 3.05 -19.16 -22.94
CA THR A 299 1.96 -19.56 -23.84
C THR A 299 2.20 -20.93 -24.46
N LEU A 300 1.14 -21.60 -24.90
CA LEU A 300 1.26 -22.90 -25.59
C LEU A 300 2.11 -22.83 -26.87
N LYS A 301 2.14 -21.66 -27.54
CA LYS A 301 3.07 -21.36 -28.64
C LYS A 301 4.54 -21.33 -28.20
N GLU A 302 4.84 -20.62 -27.12
CA GLU A 302 6.20 -20.47 -26.59
C GLU A 302 6.75 -21.79 -26.05
N ALA A 303 5.89 -22.59 -25.41
CA ALA A 303 6.22 -23.93 -24.94
C ALA A 303 6.41 -24.94 -26.09
N GLY A 304 6.01 -24.60 -27.33
CA GLY A 304 6.12 -25.46 -28.50
C GLY A 304 5.12 -26.63 -28.50
N LEU A 305 3.93 -26.41 -27.92
CA LEU A 305 2.88 -27.43 -27.75
C LEU A 305 1.81 -27.40 -28.87
N VAL A 306 1.98 -26.48 -29.82
CA VAL A 306 1.14 -26.31 -31.02
C VAL A 306 1.76 -27.10 -32.17
N PRO A 307 0.99 -27.84 -32.99
CA PRO A 307 -0.48 -27.98 -32.99
C PRO A 307 -1.02 -29.08 -32.09
N SER A 308 -0.18 -30.01 -31.65
CA SER A 308 -0.58 -31.11 -30.76
C SER A 308 0.56 -31.57 -29.90
N ALA A 309 0.29 -31.84 -28.62
CA ALA A 309 1.29 -32.36 -27.68
C ALA A 309 0.70 -33.34 -26.68
N VAL A 310 1.56 -34.21 -26.16
CA VAL A 310 1.25 -35.12 -25.05
C VAL A 310 2.03 -34.65 -23.83
N LEU A 311 1.32 -34.34 -22.76
CA LEU A 311 1.87 -33.84 -21.50
C LEU A 311 1.56 -34.84 -20.38
N ILE A 312 2.56 -35.15 -19.58
CA ILE A 312 2.44 -35.88 -18.32
C ILE A 312 2.30 -34.83 -17.23
N VAL A 313 1.22 -34.94 -16.45
CA VAL A 313 0.87 -34.03 -15.36
C VAL A 313 1.28 -34.71 -14.06
N THR A 314 2.09 -34.03 -13.25
CA THR A 314 2.53 -34.48 -11.91
C THR A 314 2.12 -33.47 -10.86
#